data_AF-A0A7S0FY53-F1
#
_entry.id   AF-A0A7S0FY53-F1
#
_cell.length_a   1.000
_cell.length_b   1.000
_cell.length_c   1.000
_cell.angle_alpha   90.00
_cell.angle_beta   90.00
_cell.angle_gamma   90.00
#
_symmetry.space_group_name_H-M   'P 1'
#
loop_
_entity.id
_entity.type
_entity.pdbx_description
1 polymer ?
#
loop_
_entity_poly.entity_id
_entity_poly.type
_entity_poly.pdbx_seq_one_letter_code
_entity_poly.pdbx_strand_id
1 'polypeptide(L)'
;SDAERTIFDTRAFIAKVLLDARRLPDGFSDTCIGELKSLQEQLETKGLELKELQQGSAERKRATQQRLSEQRVLVVETAVQNLASALADMTEDSLSTLSEEEVQGACEQLTIAEQEAAAAMTGAQDFLAGLLKEVKSQGAQAAEMTA
;
A
#
# COMPACT_ATOMS: atom_id res chain seq x y z
N SER A 1 12.75 11.34 -2.87
CA SER A 1 11.99 11.45 -4.14
C SER A 1 12.58 12.56 -5.01
N ASP A 2 12.33 12.59 -6.33
CA ASP A 2 12.81 13.67 -7.22
C ASP A 2 12.33 15.06 -6.78
N ALA A 3 11.12 15.13 -6.21
CA ALA A 3 10.56 16.36 -5.66
C ALA A 3 11.32 16.84 -4.41
N GLU A 4 11.67 15.96 -3.47
CA GLU A 4 12.51 16.31 -2.31
C GLU A 4 13.90 16.77 -2.72
N ARG A 5 14.51 16.08 -3.70
CA ARG A 5 15.81 16.46 -4.25
C ARG A 5 15.76 17.85 -4.88
N THR A 6 14.71 18.12 -5.66
CA THR A 6 14.48 19.44 -6.26
C THR A 6 14.30 20.51 -5.20
N ILE A 7 13.57 20.24 -4.11
CA ILE A 7 13.42 21.19 -3.00
C ILE A 7 14.77 21.45 -2.32
N PHE A 8 15.57 20.40 -2.07
CA PHE A 8 16.90 20.52 -1.48
C PHE A 8 17.84 21.36 -2.36
N ASP A 9 17.93 21.03 -3.66
CA ASP A 9 18.78 21.74 -4.62
C ASP A 9 18.34 23.20 -4.76
N THR A 10 17.04 23.47 -4.78
CA THR A 10 16.49 24.83 -4.84
C THR A 10 16.79 25.62 -3.57
N ARG A 11 16.71 25.00 -2.38
CA ARG A 11 17.12 25.64 -1.11
C ARG A 11 18.59 26.02 -1.12
N ALA A 12 19.45 25.10 -1.56
CA ALA A 12 20.89 25.34 -1.67
C ALA A 12 21.19 26.48 -2.65
N PHE A 13 20.47 26.53 -3.77
CA PHE A 13 20.58 27.62 -4.74
C PHE A 13 20.16 28.97 -4.14
N ILE A 14 18.96 29.07 -3.52
CA ILE A 14 18.49 30.31 -2.89
C ILE A 14 19.46 30.79 -1.82
N ALA A 15 20.00 29.89 -0.99
CA ALA A 15 20.98 30.24 0.03
C ALA A 15 22.27 30.83 -0.57
N LYS A 16 22.74 30.26 -1.68
CA LYS A 16 23.89 30.79 -2.43
C LYS A 16 23.61 32.18 -2.99
N VAL A 17 22.47 32.35 -3.64
CA VAL A 17 22.09 33.65 -4.23
C VAL A 17 21.88 34.72 -3.15
N LEU A 18 21.32 34.36 -1.99
CA LEU A 18 21.20 35.25 -0.84
C LEU A 18 22.56 35.73 -0.32
N LEU A 19 23.58 34.86 -0.32
CA LEU A 19 24.94 35.23 0.07
C LEU A 19 25.55 36.23 -0.92
N ASP A 20 25.33 36.01 -2.21
CA ASP A 20 25.83 36.89 -3.27
C ASP A 20 25.10 38.23 -3.29
N ALA A 21 23.79 38.26 -3.06
CA ALA A 21 22.99 39.49 -2.97
C ALA A 21 23.43 40.40 -1.82
N ARG A 22 23.89 39.83 -0.69
CA ARG A 22 24.45 40.58 0.45
C ARG A 22 25.80 41.26 0.15
N ARG A 23 26.47 40.89 -0.95
CA ARG A 23 27.73 41.50 -1.38
C ARG A 23 27.51 42.67 -2.34
N LEU A 24 26.26 42.94 -2.74
CA LEU A 24 25.91 44.05 -3.62
C LEU A 24 25.93 45.39 -2.86
N PRO A 25 26.26 46.52 -3.53
CA PRO A 25 26.21 47.85 -2.93
C PRO A 25 24.81 48.24 -2.44
N ASP A 26 24.74 49.03 -1.37
CA ASP A 26 23.50 49.41 -0.69
C ASP A 26 22.51 50.14 -1.63
N GLY A 27 21.26 49.66 -1.66
CA GLY A 27 20.15 50.23 -2.44
C GLY A 27 19.45 49.25 -3.40
N PHE A 28 20.15 48.25 -3.94
CA PHE A 28 19.57 47.16 -4.75
C PHE A 28 19.52 45.82 -3.99
N SER A 29 20.31 45.68 -2.93
CA SER A 29 20.42 44.44 -2.14
C SER A 29 19.15 44.14 -1.34
N ASP A 30 18.49 45.14 -0.76
CA ASP A 30 17.35 44.93 0.14
C ASP A 30 16.11 44.37 -0.57
N THR A 31 15.75 44.91 -1.74
CA THR A 31 14.64 44.40 -2.54
C THR A 31 14.92 42.97 -3.02
N CYS A 32 16.13 42.71 -3.52
CA CYS A 32 16.55 41.38 -3.98
C CYS A 32 16.56 40.35 -2.83
N ILE A 33 17.08 40.72 -1.66
CA ILE A 33 17.06 39.86 -0.46
C ILE A 33 15.61 39.60 0.00
N GLY A 34 14.73 40.60 -0.08
CA GLY A 34 13.31 40.46 0.23
C GLY A 34 12.61 39.46 -0.67
N GLU A 35 12.80 39.56 -1.99
CA GLU A 35 12.24 38.63 -2.97
C GLU A 35 12.77 37.20 -2.78
N LEU A 36 14.08 37.04 -2.54
CA LEU A 36 14.69 35.73 -2.29
C LEU A 36 14.18 35.08 -1.01
N LYS A 37 13.95 35.85 0.06
CA LYS A 37 13.31 35.35 1.29
C LYS A 37 11.87 34.92 1.04
N SER A 38 11.10 35.71 0.28
CA SER A 38 9.74 35.33 -0.11
C SER A 38 9.71 34.02 -0.91
N LEU A 39 10.63 33.85 -1.86
CA LEU A 39 10.78 32.60 -2.61
C LEU A 39 11.20 31.43 -1.70
N GLN A 40 12.05 31.68 -0.70
CA GLN A 40 12.41 30.67 0.30
C GLN A 40 11.19 30.22 1.12
N GLU A 41 10.38 31.16 1.61
CA GLU A 41 9.15 30.86 2.37
C GLU A 41 8.12 30.09 1.53
N GLN A 42 7.96 30.46 0.25
CA GLN A 42 7.11 29.72 -0.68
C GLN A 42 7.62 28.28 -0.88
N LEU A 43 8.93 28.09 -1.04
CA LEU A 43 9.54 26.77 -1.18
C LEU A 43 9.36 25.91 0.08
N GLU A 44 9.50 26.50 1.27
CA GLU A 44 9.21 25.81 2.54
C GLU A 44 7.74 25.37 2.61
N THR A 45 6.82 26.28 2.27
CA THR A 45 5.38 25.99 2.24
C THR A 45 5.06 24.84 1.29
N LYS A 46 5.59 24.87 0.06
CA LYS A 46 5.41 23.78 -0.90
C LYS A 46 6.08 22.47 -0.47
N GLY A 47 7.19 22.55 0.25
CA GLY A 47 7.82 21.38 0.86
C GLY A 47 6.96 20.74 1.96
N LEU A 48 6.25 21.55 2.76
CA LEU A 48 5.29 21.06 3.75
C LEU A 48 4.07 20.42 3.07
N GLU A 49 3.45 21.10 2.10
CA GLU A 49 2.33 20.56 1.32
C GLU A 49 2.69 19.21 0.66
N LEU A 50 3.91 19.08 0.12
CA LEU A 50 4.38 17.83 -0.46
C LEU A 50 4.43 16.71 0.58
N LYS A 51 4.95 16.98 1.78
CA LYS A 51 5.02 15.98 2.86
C LYS A 51 3.63 15.56 3.33
N GLU A 52 2.72 16.50 3.48
CA GLU A 52 1.32 16.21 3.85
C GLU A 52 0.64 15.34 2.79
N LEU A 53 0.83 15.65 1.50
CA LEU A 53 0.31 14.85 0.40
C LEU A 53 0.90 13.43 0.39
N GLN A 54 2.20 13.30 0.62
CA GLN A 54 2.87 12.00 0.72
C GLN A 54 2.34 11.18 1.89
N GLN A 55 2.20 11.79 3.07
CA GLN A 55 1.64 11.14 4.25
C GLN A 55 0.20 10.69 4.01
N GLY A 56 -0.66 11.59 3.53
CA GLY A 56 -2.06 11.26 3.24
C GLY A 56 -2.19 10.17 2.16
N SER A 57 -1.29 10.14 1.18
CA SER A 57 -1.24 9.08 0.16
C SER A 57 -0.83 7.73 0.77
N ALA A 58 0.19 7.72 1.64
CA ALA A 58 0.65 6.51 2.33
C ALA A 58 -0.42 5.94 3.25
N GLU A 59 -1.13 6.80 4.00
CA GLU A 59 -2.24 6.40 4.86
C GLU A 59 -3.39 5.80 4.05
N ARG A 60 -3.80 6.43 2.95
CA ARG A 60 -4.83 5.90 2.05
C ARG A 60 -4.42 4.55 1.43
N LYS A 61 -3.15 4.42 1.01
CA LYS A 61 -2.61 3.16 0.48
C LYS A 61 -2.71 2.06 1.55
N ARG A 62 -2.26 2.33 2.77
CA ARG A 62 -2.33 1.38 3.89
C ARG A 62 -3.76 0.97 4.20
N ALA A 63 -4.68 1.93 4.33
CA ALA A 63 -6.09 1.64 4.61
C ALA A 63 -6.73 0.78 3.50
N THR A 64 -6.43 1.08 2.24
CA THR A 64 -6.91 0.29 1.09
C THR A 64 -6.37 -1.13 1.13
N GLN A 65 -5.06 -1.30 1.37
CA GLN A 65 -4.43 -2.62 1.48
C GLN A 65 -5.01 -3.43 2.62
N GLN A 66 -5.23 -2.82 3.78
CA GLN A 66 -5.87 -3.48 4.93
C GLN A 66 -7.26 -3.99 4.56
N ARG A 67 -8.12 -3.13 3.98
CA ARG A 67 -9.47 -3.52 3.58
C ARG A 67 -9.47 -4.68 2.57
N LEU A 68 -8.54 -4.65 1.61
CA LEU A 68 -8.41 -5.73 0.63
C LEU A 68 -7.94 -7.04 1.29
N SER A 69 -7.02 -6.98 2.26
CA SER A 69 -6.61 -8.14 3.04
C SER A 69 -7.77 -8.74 3.83
N GLU A 70 -8.55 -7.90 4.54
CA GLU A 70 -9.74 -8.32 5.29
C GLU A 70 -10.75 -9.02 4.36
N GLN A 71 -11.00 -8.44 3.18
CA GLN A 71 -11.89 -9.05 2.19
C GLN A 71 -11.37 -10.40 1.68
N ARG A 72 -10.06 -10.54 1.46
CA ARG A 72 -9.45 -11.80 1.02
C ARG A 72 -9.55 -12.89 2.09
N VAL A 73 -9.32 -12.55 3.36
CA VAL A 73 -9.50 -13.48 4.48
C VAL A 73 -10.94 -13.93 4.57
N LEU A 74 -11.92 -13.02 4.45
CA LEU A 74 -13.34 -13.37 4.48
C LEU A 74 -13.73 -14.34 3.35
N VAL A 75 -13.16 -14.19 2.15
CA VAL A 75 -13.38 -15.13 1.04
C VAL A 75 -12.85 -16.52 1.37
N VAL A 76 -11.65 -16.61 1.97
CA VAL A 76 -11.08 -17.89 2.42
C VAL A 76 -11.95 -18.52 3.50
N GLU A 77 -12.34 -17.75 4.53
CA GLU A 77 -13.20 -18.23 5.61
C GLU A 77 -14.53 -18.77 5.09
N THR A 78 -15.14 -18.06 4.14
CA THR A 78 -16.40 -18.49 3.51
C THR A 78 -16.21 -19.80 2.73
N ALA A 79 -15.16 -19.90 1.91
CA ALA A 79 -14.90 -21.10 1.11
C ALA A 79 -14.60 -22.33 2.00
N VAL A 80 -13.81 -22.14 3.06
CA VAL A 80 -13.52 -23.19 4.05
C VAL A 80 -14.78 -23.59 4.81
N GLN A 81 -15.63 -22.64 5.19
CA GLN A 81 -16.89 -22.93 5.85
C GLN A 81 -17.83 -23.73 4.95
N ASN A 82 -17.91 -23.40 3.65
CA ASN A 82 -18.70 -24.16 2.68
C ASN A 82 -18.19 -25.59 2.53
N LEU A 83 -16.87 -25.78 2.44
CA LEU A 83 -16.25 -27.10 2.43
C LEU A 83 -16.54 -27.89 3.71
N ALA A 84 -16.45 -27.26 4.87
CA ALA A 84 -16.77 -27.88 6.15
C ALA A 84 -18.24 -28.32 6.23
N SER A 85 -19.16 -27.51 5.72
CA SER A 85 -20.58 -27.87 5.64
C SER A 85 -20.81 -29.05 4.69
N ALA A 86 -20.21 -29.03 3.49
CA ALA A 86 -20.31 -30.13 2.55
C ALA A 86 -19.77 -31.46 3.12
N LEU A 87 -18.66 -31.41 3.87
CA LEU A 87 -18.13 -32.56 4.59
C LEU A 87 -19.07 -33.05 5.70
N ALA A 88 -19.68 -32.12 6.45
CA ALA A 88 -20.60 -32.46 7.53
C ALA A 88 -21.88 -33.13 7.01
N ASP A 89 -22.31 -32.83 5.80
CA ASP A 89 -23.47 -33.46 5.18
C ASP A 89 -23.18 -34.92 4.72
N MET A 90 -21.90 -35.27 4.52
CA MET A 90 -21.43 -36.61 4.11
C MET A 90 -21.10 -37.52 5.31
N THR A 91 -22.01 -37.66 6.27
CA THR A 91 -21.86 -38.63 7.36
C THR A 91 -22.20 -40.06 6.93
N GLU A 92 -21.72 -41.06 7.65
CA GLU A 92 -22.03 -42.48 7.40
C GLU A 92 -23.54 -42.75 7.43
N ASP A 93 -24.27 -42.11 8.35
CA ASP A 93 -25.73 -42.16 8.42
C ASP A 93 -26.38 -41.52 7.19
N SER A 94 -25.91 -40.35 6.75
CA SER A 94 -26.40 -39.67 5.54
C SER A 94 -26.18 -40.53 4.29
N LEU A 95 -24.97 -41.04 4.11
CA LEU A 95 -24.56 -41.82 2.94
C LEU A 95 -25.31 -43.15 2.84
N SER A 96 -25.70 -43.75 3.97
CA SER A 96 -26.48 -44.99 4.00
C SER A 96 -27.93 -44.83 3.51
N THR A 97 -28.42 -43.59 3.44
CA THR A 97 -29.80 -43.26 3.02
C THR A 97 -29.90 -42.72 1.59
N LEU A 98 -28.75 -42.44 0.95
CA LEU A 98 -28.67 -41.87 -0.39
C LEU A 98 -28.52 -42.97 -1.45
N SER A 99 -29.06 -42.72 -2.64
CA SER A 99 -28.80 -43.53 -3.83
C SER A 99 -27.37 -43.32 -4.35
N GLU A 100 -26.90 -44.26 -5.18
CA GLU A 100 -25.55 -44.21 -5.76
C GLU A 100 -25.31 -42.92 -6.58
N GLU A 101 -26.32 -42.44 -7.30
CA GLU A 101 -26.29 -41.18 -8.04
C GLU A 101 -26.22 -39.95 -7.12
N GLU A 102 -26.93 -39.97 -5.99
CA GLU A 102 -26.90 -38.87 -5.00
C GLU A 102 -25.57 -38.82 -4.26
N VAL A 103 -24.99 -39.98 -3.93
CA VAL A 103 -23.64 -40.08 -3.33
C VAL A 103 -22.59 -39.53 -4.30
N GLN A 104 -22.68 -39.89 -5.58
CA GLN A 104 -21.75 -39.37 -6.59
C GLN A 104 -21.89 -37.85 -6.75
N GLY A 105 -23.11 -37.32 -6.79
CA GLY A 105 -23.34 -35.87 -6.82
C GLY A 105 -22.78 -35.14 -5.60
N ALA A 106 -22.89 -35.73 -4.40
CA ALA A 106 -22.32 -35.17 -3.18
C ALA A 106 -20.77 -35.15 -3.23
N CYS A 107 -20.14 -36.22 -3.71
CA CYS A 107 -18.68 -36.27 -3.94
C CYS A 107 -18.20 -35.21 -4.94
N GLU A 108 -18.96 -34.97 -6.02
CA GLU A 108 -18.64 -33.94 -7.00
C GLU A 108 -18.76 -32.53 -6.40
N GLN A 109 -19.81 -32.26 -5.64
CA GLN A 109 -19.96 -30.98 -4.92
C GLN A 109 -18.85 -30.76 -3.89
N LEU A 110 -18.46 -31.80 -3.15
CA LEU A 110 -17.35 -31.74 -2.22
C LEU A 110 -16.04 -31.41 -2.95
N THR A 111 -15.78 -32.05 -4.09
CA THR A 111 -14.60 -31.79 -4.92
C THR A 111 -14.56 -30.34 -5.39
N ILE A 112 -15.70 -29.79 -5.82
CA ILE A 112 -15.81 -28.38 -6.22
C ILE A 112 -15.50 -27.46 -5.03
N ALA A 113 -16.11 -27.71 -3.87
CA ALA A 113 -15.88 -26.91 -2.67
C ALA A 113 -14.40 -26.95 -2.22
N GLU A 114 -13.74 -28.11 -2.34
CA GLU A 114 -12.32 -28.26 -2.02
C GLU A 114 -11.44 -27.44 -2.98
N GLN A 115 -11.73 -27.50 -4.28
CA GLN A 115 -11.02 -26.71 -5.28
C GLN A 115 -11.21 -25.20 -5.06
N GLU A 116 -12.42 -24.76 -4.74
CA GLU A 116 -12.72 -23.36 -4.43
C GLU A 116 -11.97 -22.88 -3.18
N ALA A 117 -11.95 -23.68 -2.10
CA ALA A 117 -11.23 -23.37 -0.88
C ALA A 117 -9.70 -23.30 -1.12
N ALA A 118 -9.14 -24.26 -1.85
CA ALA A 118 -7.73 -24.29 -2.20
C ALA A 118 -7.32 -23.09 -3.07
N ALA A 119 -8.15 -22.73 -4.06
CA ALA A 119 -7.93 -21.56 -4.90
C ALA A 119 -8.01 -20.26 -4.10
N ALA A 120 -9.01 -20.13 -3.21
CA ALA A 120 -9.15 -18.98 -2.33
C ALA A 120 -7.92 -18.81 -1.41
N MET A 121 -7.47 -19.92 -0.79
CA MET A 121 -6.28 -19.92 0.07
C MET A 121 -5.02 -19.50 -0.69
N THR A 122 -4.78 -20.08 -1.87
CA THR A 122 -3.61 -19.76 -2.70
C THR A 122 -3.62 -18.29 -3.11
N GLY A 123 -4.77 -17.79 -3.60
CA GLY A 123 -4.91 -16.39 -3.97
C GLY A 123 -4.72 -15.41 -2.80
N ALA A 124 -5.14 -15.79 -1.59
CA ALA A 124 -4.89 -14.99 -0.40
C ALA A 124 -3.41 -15.00 0.01
N GLN A 125 -2.73 -16.15 -0.06
CA GLN A 125 -1.31 -16.27 0.22
C GLN A 125 -0.46 -15.44 -0.75
N ASP A 126 -0.75 -15.54 -2.05
CA ASP A 126 -0.05 -14.76 -3.09
C ASP A 126 -0.23 -13.26 -2.88
N PHE A 127 -1.44 -12.83 -2.55
CA PHE A 127 -1.74 -11.42 -2.27
C PHE A 127 -0.96 -10.91 -1.04
N LEU A 128 -0.98 -11.66 0.07
CA LEU A 128 -0.27 -11.30 1.30
C LEU A 128 1.25 -11.30 1.10
N ALA A 129 1.78 -12.27 0.35
CA ALA A 129 3.19 -12.31 -0.02
C ALA A 129 3.59 -11.09 -0.87
N GLY A 130 2.73 -10.68 -1.80
CA GLY A 130 2.88 -9.45 -2.59
C GLY A 130 2.93 -8.20 -1.71
N LEU A 131 2.00 -8.07 -0.76
CA LEU A 131 2.00 -6.97 0.21
C LEU A 131 3.27 -6.95 1.06
N LEU A 132 3.70 -8.10 1.57
CA LEU A 132 4.92 -8.22 2.36
C LEU A 132 6.15 -7.77 1.56
N LYS A 133 6.21 -8.13 0.27
CA LYS A 133 7.28 -7.71 -0.63
C LYS A 133 7.28 -6.20 -0.85
N GLU A 134 6.11 -5.59 -1.08
CA GLU A 134 5.99 -4.13 -1.20
C GLU A 134 6.45 -3.40 0.07
N VAL A 135 6.05 -3.87 1.25
CA VAL A 135 6.46 -3.25 2.53
C VAL A 135 7.97 -3.35 2.71
N LYS A 136 8.56 -4.51 2.41
CA LYS A 136 10.02 -4.70 2.47
C LYS A 136 10.76 -3.82 1.47
N SER A 137 10.26 -3.68 0.24
CA SER A 137 10.91 -2.80 -0.75
C SER A 137 10.82 -1.32 -0.36
N GLN A 138 9.70 -0.90 0.22
CA GLN A 138 9.54 0.46 0.74
C GLN A 138 10.46 0.74 1.94
N GLY A 139 10.64 -0.24 2.84
CA GLY A 139 11.59 -0.13 3.95
C GLY A 139 13.05 -0.08 3.50
N ALA A 140 13.42 -0.85 2.47
CA ALA A 140 14.76 -0.82 1.88
C ALA A 140 15.05 0.52 1.18
N GLN A 141 14.09 1.05 0.41
CA GLN A 141 14.21 2.36 -0.24
C GLN A 141 14.28 3.52 0.77
N ALA A 142 13.60 3.40 1.92
CA ALA A 142 13.70 4.40 2.98
C ALA A 142 15.09 4.42 3.64
N ALA A 143 15.75 3.27 3.78
CA ALA A 143 17.09 3.17 4.37
C ALA A 143 18.19 3.72 3.45
N GLU A 144 18.12 3.48 2.14
CA GLU A 144 19.07 4.00 1.15
C GLU A 144 18.96 5.52 0.94
N MET A 145 17.79 6.12 1.20
CA MET A 145 17.61 7.57 1.09
C MET A 145 18.13 8.35 2.31
N THR A 146 18.39 7.66 3.43
CA THR A 146 18.88 8.25 4.69
C THR A 146 20.38 8.01 4.95
N ALA A 147 21.05 7.23 4.10
CA ALA A 147 22.48 6.93 4.16
C ALA A 147 23.27 7.78 3.16
#